data_AF-A0A2W2E4V1-F1
#
_entry.id   AF-A0A2W2E4V1-F1
#
_cell.length_a   1.000
_cell.length_b   1.000
_cell.length_c   1.000
_cell.angle_alpha   90.00
_cell.angle_beta   90.00
_cell.angle_gamma   90.00
#
_symmetry.space_group_name_H-M   'P 1'
#
loop_
_entity.id
_entity.type
_entity.pdbx_description
1 polymer ?
#
loop_
_entity_poly.entity_id
_entity_poly.type
_entity_poly.pdbx_seq_one_letter_code
_entity_poly.pdbx_strand_id
1 'polypeptide(L)'
;MTGNGVVHKPSDSAQMKMSMGNDEFTMEFDLIHITPDTWVKMDLGDLLAGMPGADAFKDKYQHLDAAKAGDAKGLNPFKSGTDPADASAMFKGIAEVEKTGEGAYSGTVDLSAVTDSVATDEAMLKELGEKAKAIPFTAKLDAQGRLTELVMSIPAAGETKAQDIKVTYADYGSATAVQKPPADQVVEAGEQTYEMFKG
;
A
#
# COMPACT_ATOMS: atom_id res chain seq x y z
N MET A 1 -7.00 2.97 8.35
CA MET A 1 -5.67 2.48 7.91
C MET A 1 -4.76 3.68 7.72
N THR A 2 -3.51 3.58 8.15
CA THR A 2 -2.45 4.54 7.85
C THR A 2 -1.22 3.77 7.39
N GLY A 3 -0.37 4.40 6.59
CA GLY A 3 0.90 3.80 6.20
C GLY A 3 1.93 4.85 5.81
N ASN A 4 3.20 4.49 5.94
CA ASN A 4 4.33 5.30 5.51
C ASN A 4 5.43 4.38 4.99
N GLY A 5 6.27 4.91 4.11
CA GLY A 5 7.31 4.10 3.51
C GLY A 5 8.34 4.93 2.78
N VAL A 6 9.35 4.23 2.28
CA VAL A 6 10.41 4.79 1.45
C VAL A 6 10.56 3.92 0.21
N VAL A 7 10.75 4.58 -0.93
CA VAL A 7 11.12 3.95 -2.19
C VAL A 7 12.46 4.53 -2.61
N HIS A 8 13.44 3.66 -2.83
CA HIS A 8 14.76 4.04 -3.26
C HIS A 8 15.12 3.28 -4.54
N LYS A 9 14.77 3.90 -5.68
CA LYS A 9 14.99 3.36 -7.01
C LYS A 9 16.46 3.02 -7.32
N PRO A 10 17.48 3.80 -6.92
CA PRO A 10 18.87 3.48 -7.25
C PRO A 10 19.37 2.14 -6.68
N SER A 11 18.86 1.69 -5.53
CA SER A 11 19.19 0.38 -4.96
C SER A 11 18.07 -0.66 -5.13
N ASP A 12 17.05 -0.35 -5.92
CA ASP A 12 15.87 -1.19 -6.14
C ASP A 12 15.28 -1.73 -4.83
N SER A 13 15.09 -0.83 -3.86
CA SER A 13 14.62 -1.17 -2.52
C SER A 13 13.45 -0.31 -2.07
N ALA A 14 12.51 -0.89 -1.33
CA ALA A 14 11.40 -0.20 -0.70
C ALA A 14 11.10 -0.75 0.69
N GLN A 15 10.56 0.09 1.58
CA GLN A 15 10.00 -0.33 2.85
C GLN A 15 8.65 0.34 3.02
N MET A 16 7.67 -0.40 3.51
CA MET A 16 6.33 0.10 3.78
C MET A 16 5.86 -0.42 5.14
N LYS A 17 5.44 0.49 6.01
CA LYS A 17 4.81 0.19 7.28
C LYS A 17 3.35 0.57 7.18
N MET A 18 2.47 -0.31 7.60
CA MET A 18 1.02 -0.13 7.55
C MET A 18 0.44 -0.46 8.91
N SER A 19 -0.53 0.35 9.34
CA SER A 19 -1.34 0.12 10.52
C SER A 19 -2.81 0.09 10.10
N MET A 20 -3.49 -0.99 10.45
CA MET A 20 -4.90 -1.25 10.16
C MET A 20 -5.62 -1.56 11.45
N GLY A 21 -6.84 -1.06 11.64
CA GLY A 21 -7.57 -1.32 12.86
C GLY A 21 -8.44 -0.17 13.33
N ASN A 22 -8.92 -0.31 14.55
CA ASN A 22 -9.70 0.66 15.31
C ASN A 22 -9.19 0.68 16.77
N ASP A 23 -9.90 1.37 17.66
CA ASP A 23 -9.52 1.47 19.07
C ASP A 23 -9.53 0.12 19.82
N GLU A 24 -10.18 -0.91 19.27
CA GLU A 24 -10.33 -2.24 19.88
C GLU A 24 -9.30 -3.26 19.34
N PHE A 25 -8.85 -3.10 18.10
CA PHE A 25 -7.94 -4.03 17.45
C PHE A 25 -7.03 -3.30 16.46
N THR A 26 -5.72 -3.53 16.56
CA THR A 26 -4.72 -2.98 15.63
C THR A 26 -3.86 -4.12 15.08
N MET A 27 -3.63 -4.08 13.77
CA MET A 27 -2.67 -4.89 13.05
C MET A 27 -1.61 -3.97 12.46
N GLU A 28 -0.36 -4.37 12.57
CA GLU A 28 0.78 -3.69 11.96
C GLU A 28 1.51 -4.62 11.00
N PHE A 29 1.90 -4.07 9.86
CA PHE A 29 2.70 -4.76 8.86
C PHE A 29 3.93 -3.90 8.57
N ASP A 30 5.12 -4.50 8.64
CA ASP A 30 6.38 -3.90 8.19
C ASP A 30 6.94 -4.76 7.07
N LEU A 31 6.94 -4.21 5.86
CA LEU A 31 7.37 -4.86 4.65
C LEU A 31 8.66 -4.23 4.17
N ILE A 32 9.67 -5.06 3.91
CA ILE A 32 10.94 -4.66 3.30
C ILE A 32 11.11 -5.43 2.00
N HIS A 33 11.36 -4.74 0.90
CA HIS A 33 11.69 -5.30 -0.39
C HIS A 33 13.06 -4.79 -0.84
N ILE A 34 13.97 -5.70 -1.15
CA ILE A 34 15.29 -5.39 -1.72
C ILE A 34 15.55 -6.47 -2.75
N THR A 35 15.40 -6.15 -4.04
CA THR A 35 15.43 -7.15 -5.12
C THR A 35 16.61 -8.13 -4.98
N PRO A 36 16.37 -9.46 -4.97
CA PRO A 36 15.08 -10.13 -5.21
C PRO A 36 14.28 -10.47 -3.93
N ASP A 37 14.82 -10.12 -2.76
CA ASP A 37 14.34 -10.59 -1.47
C ASP A 37 13.18 -9.72 -0.95
N THR A 38 12.22 -10.35 -0.28
CA THR A 38 11.14 -9.66 0.42
C THR A 38 10.99 -10.21 1.82
N TRP A 39 10.78 -9.33 2.79
CA TRP A 39 10.51 -9.68 4.17
C TRP A 39 9.24 -9.00 4.65
N VAL A 40 8.46 -9.72 5.45
CA VAL A 40 7.28 -9.17 6.13
C VAL A 40 7.35 -9.48 7.62
N LYS A 41 7.20 -8.45 8.46
CA LYS A 41 6.91 -8.60 9.88
C LYS A 41 5.46 -8.23 10.10
N MET A 42 4.74 -9.06 10.85
CA MET A 42 3.33 -8.88 11.16
C MET A 42 3.16 -8.82 12.67
N ASP A 43 2.41 -7.84 13.14
CA ASP A 43 1.82 -7.82 14.47
C ASP A 43 0.30 -7.84 14.29
N LEU A 44 -0.33 -8.92 14.76
CA LEU A 44 -1.78 -9.10 14.68
C LEU A 44 -2.44 -9.02 16.05
N GLY A 45 -1.74 -8.47 17.07
CA GLY A 45 -2.25 -8.41 18.44
C GLY A 45 -2.70 -9.78 18.96
N ASP A 46 -3.87 -9.83 19.61
CA ASP A 46 -4.42 -11.07 20.17
C ASP A 46 -4.81 -12.11 19.09
N LEU A 47 -5.05 -11.69 17.85
CA LEU A 47 -5.31 -12.62 16.74
C LEU A 47 -4.09 -13.51 16.50
N LEU A 48 -2.89 -12.96 16.67
CA LEU A 48 -1.63 -13.70 16.53
C LEU A 48 -1.56 -14.86 17.53
N ALA A 49 -2.01 -14.66 18.77
CA ALA A 49 -1.95 -15.68 19.82
C ALA A 49 -2.82 -16.92 19.51
N GLY A 50 -3.85 -16.75 18.67
CA GLY A 50 -4.70 -17.85 18.20
C GLY A 50 -4.14 -18.63 17.02
N MET A 51 -3.06 -18.16 16.38
CA MET A 51 -2.50 -18.80 15.20
C MET A 51 -1.53 -19.95 15.57
N PRO A 52 -1.76 -21.18 15.07
CA PRO A 52 -0.82 -22.28 15.28
C PRO A 52 0.56 -21.94 14.72
N GLY A 53 1.60 -21.97 15.55
CA GLY A 53 2.97 -21.66 15.13
C GLY A 53 3.34 -20.17 15.18
N ALA A 54 2.45 -19.31 15.68
CA ALA A 54 2.69 -17.87 15.87
C ALA A 54 4.01 -17.55 16.58
N ASP A 55 4.36 -18.30 17.63
CA ASP A 55 5.60 -18.08 18.39
C ASP A 55 6.87 -18.17 17.54
N ALA A 56 6.83 -18.90 16.41
CA ALA A 56 7.98 -19.05 15.52
C ALA A 56 8.26 -17.79 14.69
N PHE A 57 7.24 -16.96 14.44
CA PHE A 57 7.34 -15.76 13.60
C PHE A 57 6.93 -14.47 14.31
N LYS A 58 6.44 -14.56 15.56
CA LYS A 58 6.15 -13.41 16.40
C LYS A 58 7.39 -12.52 16.51
N ASP A 59 7.18 -11.23 16.29
CA ASP A 59 8.22 -10.21 16.32
C ASP A 59 9.37 -10.36 15.31
N LYS A 60 9.27 -11.33 14.40
CA LYS A 60 10.30 -11.60 13.38
C LYS A 60 9.84 -11.19 12.00
N TYR A 61 10.83 -10.84 11.18
CA TYR A 61 10.67 -10.74 9.74
C TYR A 61 10.62 -12.15 9.15
N GLN A 62 9.61 -12.39 8.34
CA GLN A 62 9.47 -13.60 7.56
C GLN A 62 9.99 -13.33 6.15
N HIS A 63 11.04 -14.03 5.75
CA HIS A 63 11.56 -13.99 4.39
C HIS A 63 10.63 -14.76 3.45
N LEU A 64 10.21 -14.11 2.37
CA LEU A 64 9.31 -14.66 1.37
C LEU A 64 10.11 -15.26 0.22
N ASP A 65 9.86 -16.52 -0.07
CA ASP A 65 10.34 -17.22 -1.23
C ASP A 65 9.47 -16.86 -2.44
N ALA A 66 10.05 -16.15 -3.40
CA ALA A 66 9.37 -15.72 -4.62
C ALA A 66 8.80 -16.91 -5.43
N ALA A 67 9.39 -18.11 -5.35
CA ALA A 67 8.86 -19.30 -6.01
C ALA A 67 7.57 -19.81 -5.35
N LYS A 68 7.37 -19.52 -4.05
CA LYS A 68 6.16 -19.89 -3.29
C LYS A 68 5.07 -18.83 -3.30
N ALA A 69 5.42 -17.58 -3.63
CA ALA A 69 4.48 -16.47 -3.69
C ALA A 69 3.33 -16.71 -4.69
N GLY A 70 3.54 -17.51 -5.75
CA GLY A 70 2.48 -17.96 -6.66
C GLY A 70 1.57 -16.82 -7.15
N ASP A 71 0.25 -16.98 -7.03
CA ASP A 71 -0.78 -15.98 -7.39
C ASP A 71 -1.22 -15.10 -6.20
N ALA A 72 -0.45 -15.05 -5.10
CA ALA A 72 -0.83 -14.24 -3.94
C ALA A 72 -0.93 -12.75 -4.33
N LYS A 73 -2.16 -12.27 -4.54
CA LYS A 73 -2.44 -10.90 -5.00
C LYS A 73 -1.91 -9.87 -4.02
N GLY A 74 -1.96 -10.15 -2.71
CA GLY A 74 -1.37 -9.32 -1.67
C GLY A 74 0.15 -9.20 -1.76
N LEU A 75 0.81 -10.08 -2.54
CA LEU A 75 2.25 -10.02 -2.83
C LEU A 75 2.57 -9.49 -4.24
N ASN A 76 1.57 -9.23 -5.09
CA ASN A 76 1.77 -8.74 -6.46
C ASN A 76 2.43 -7.35 -6.55
N PRO A 77 2.16 -6.37 -5.66
CA PRO A 77 2.88 -5.09 -5.67
C PRO A 77 4.40 -5.25 -5.47
N PHE A 78 4.85 -6.44 -5.08
CA PHE A 78 6.26 -6.78 -4.84
C PHE A 78 6.89 -7.56 -6.00
N LYS A 79 6.11 -7.88 -7.05
CA LYS A 79 6.60 -8.45 -8.31
C LYS A 79 6.95 -7.39 -9.36
N SER A 80 6.37 -6.18 -9.24
CA SER A 80 6.49 -5.08 -10.21
C SER A 80 7.49 -3.99 -9.80
N GLY A 81 8.53 -4.35 -9.03
CA GLY A 81 9.61 -3.44 -8.63
C GLY A 81 9.26 -2.60 -7.40
N THR A 82 9.87 -1.42 -7.27
CA THR A 82 9.79 -0.58 -6.07
C THR A 82 8.56 0.34 -6.00
N ASP A 83 7.47 0.08 -6.73
CA ASP A 83 6.22 0.85 -6.59
C ASP A 83 5.15 -0.02 -5.89
N PRO A 84 5.29 -0.26 -4.58
CA PRO A 84 4.42 -1.17 -3.83
C PRO A 84 2.97 -0.70 -3.72
N ALA A 85 2.66 0.52 -4.15
CA ALA A 85 1.30 1.03 -4.20
C ALA A 85 0.71 1.03 -5.61
N ASP A 86 1.50 0.65 -6.63
CA ASP A 86 1.24 0.94 -8.05
C ASP A 86 0.61 2.34 -8.22
N ALA A 87 1.29 3.35 -7.66
CA ALA A 87 0.77 4.70 -7.64
C ALA A 87 0.50 5.20 -9.07
N SER A 88 1.28 4.72 -10.05
CA SER A 88 1.12 5.01 -11.47
C SER A 88 -0.25 4.60 -12.03
N ALA A 89 -0.81 3.47 -11.58
CA ALA A 89 -2.11 2.99 -12.06
C ALA A 89 -3.26 3.91 -11.66
N MET A 90 -3.17 4.56 -10.49
CA MET A 90 -4.20 5.52 -10.05
C MET A 90 -4.33 6.72 -11.00
N PHE A 91 -3.23 7.13 -11.64
CA PHE A 91 -3.26 8.26 -12.59
C PHE A 91 -3.89 7.89 -13.95
N LYS A 92 -4.03 6.58 -14.27
CA LYS A 92 -4.67 6.14 -15.53
C LYS A 92 -6.17 6.46 -15.58
N GLY A 93 -6.81 6.55 -14.43
CA GLY A 93 -8.23 6.88 -14.31
C GLY A 93 -8.55 8.37 -14.30
N ILE A 94 -7.55 9.26 -14.38
CA ILE A 94 -7.79 10.70 -14.31
C ILE A 94 -8.54 11.15 -15.57
N ALA A 95 -9.75 11.66 -15.38
CA ALA A 95 -10.63 12.08 -16.47
C ALA A 95 -10.60 13.60 -16.66
N GLU A 96 -10.77 14.35 -15.59
CA GLU A 96 -10.85 15.82 -15.61
C GLU A 96 -9.83 16.41 -14.63
N VAL A 97 -9.09 17.43 -15.07
CA VAL A 97 -8.14 18.16 -14.22
C VAL A 97 -8.25 19.65 -14.50
N GLU A 98 -8.49 20.42 -13.45
CA GLU A 98 -8.46 21.87 -13.46
C GLU A 98 -7.35 22.37 -12.54
N LYS A 99 -6.61 23.38 -13.01
CA LYS A 99 -5.67 24.11 -12.17
C LYS A 99 -6.42 25.13 -11.33
N THR A 100 -6.41 24.96 -10.01
CA THR A 100 -7.10 25.84 -9.06
C THR A 100 -6.18 26.90 -8.45
N GLY A 101 -4.86 26.75 -8.64
CA GLY A 101 -3.85 27.70 -8.19
C GLY A 101 -2.47 27.31 -8.69
N GLU A 102 -1.46 28.11 -8.36
CA GLU A 102 -0.07 27.72 -8.62
C GLU A 102 0.27 26.44 -7.83
N GLY A 103 0.69 25.39 -8.54
CA GLY A 103 0.95 24.07 -7.95
C GLY A 103 -0.29 23.37 -7.37
N ALA A 104 -1.52 23.84 -7.62
CA ALA A 104 -2.73 23.26 -7.05
C ALA A 104 -3.73 22.86 -8.14
N TYR A 105 -4.28 21.65 -8.02
CA TYR A 105 -5.18 21.04 -9.00
C TYR A 105 -6.35 20.35 -8.31
N SER A 106 -7.48 20.29 -9.00
CA SER A 106 -8.64 19.47 -8.63
C SER A 106 -9.16 18.73 -9.85
N GLY A 107 -9.85 17.63 -9.63
CA GLY A 107 -10.35 16.83 -10.74
C GLY A 107 -11.19 15.65 -10.31
N THR A 108 -11.39 14.74 -11.25
CA THR A 108 -12.07 13.46 -11.02
C THR A 108 -11.21 12.29 -11.50
N VAL A 109 -11.27 11.19 -10.75
CA VAL A 109 -10.65 9.91 -11.11
C VAL A 109 -11.73 8.84 -11.22
N ASP A 110 -11.65 8.05 -12.29
CA ASP A 110 -12.42 6.81 -12.46
C ASP A 110 -11.67 5.67 -11.79
N LEU A 111 -12.11 5.32 -10.57
CA LEU A 111 -11.56 4.18 -9.84
C LEU A 111 -12.02 2.84 -10.41
N SER A 112 -13.08 2.79 -11.23
CA SER A 112 -13.49 1.55 -11.91
C SER A 112 -12.51 1.15 -13.02
N ALA A 113 -11.70 2.10 -13.50
CA ALA A 113 -10.60 1.87 -14.44
C ALA A 113 -9.29 1.42 -13.75
N VAL A 114 -9.25 1.42 -12.42
CA VAL A 114 -8.06 1.06 -11.63
C VAL A 114 -8.20 -0.38 -11.14
N THR A 115 -7.57 -1.32 -11.86
CA THR A 115 -7.72 -2.77 -11.61
C THR A 115 -6.73 -3.36 -10.62
N ASP A 116 -5.61 -2.66 -10.36
CA ASP A 116 -4.43 -3.25 -9.70
C ASP A 116 -3.86 -2.38 -8.55
N SER A 117 -4.65 -1.44 -8.03
CA SER A 117 -4.19 -0.54 -6.96
C SER A 117 -4.49 -1.09 -5.57
N VAL A 118 -3.52 -0.96 -4.66
CA VAL A 118 -3.72 -1.25 -3.23
C VAL A 118 -4.74 -0.33 -2.55
N ALA A 119 -5.09 0.80 -3.18
CA ALA A 119 -6.08 1.74 -2.66
C ALA A 119 -7.53 1.40 -3.03
N THR A 120 -7.76 0.39 -3.88
CA THR A 120 -9.09 0.00 -4.36
C THR A 120 -9.44 -1.42 -3.94
N ASP A 121 -10.51 -1.56 -3.16
CA ASP A 121 -11.11 -2.85 -2.80
C ASP A 121 -12.26 -3.18 -3.77
N GLU A 122 -12.27 -4.38 -4.35
CA GLU A 122 -13.33 -4.83 -5.29
C GLU A 122 -14.73 -4.73 -4.66
N ALA A 123 -14.86 -5.02 -3.36
CA ALA A 123 -16.14 -4.91 -2.66
C ALA A 123 -16.59 -3.45 -2.57
N MET A 124 -15.67 -2.54 -2.21
CA MET A 124 -15.93 -1.10 -2.19
C MET A 124 -16.32 -0.58 -3.59
N LEU A 125 -15.59 -0.96 -4.65
CA LEU A 125 -15.90 -0.52 -6.02
C LEU A 125 -17.30 -0.97 -6.45
N LYS A 126 -17.69 -2.19 -6.09
CA LYS A 126 -19.03 -2.72 -6.37
C LYS A 126 -20.12 -1.95 -5.63
N GLU A 127 -19.90 -1.58 -4.37
CA GLU A 127 -20.85 -0.77 -3.60
C GLU A 127 -20.93 0.68 -4.08
N LEU A 128 -19.81 1.25 -4.55
CA LEU A 128 -19.76 2.59 -5.14
C LEU A 128 -20.53 2.64 -6.47
N GLY A 129 -20.49 1.56 -7.27
CA GLY A 129 -21.18 1.48 -8.55
C GLY A 129 -20.79 2.63 -9.47
N GLU A 130 -21.78 3.33 -10.03
CA GLU A 130 -21.54 4.50 -10.91
C GLU A 130 -20.74 5.63 -10.22
N LYS A 131 -20.78 5.74 -8.89
CA LYS A 131 -20.00 6.76 -8.17
C LYS A 131 -18.50 6.53 -8.28
N ALA A 132 -18.05 5.30 -8.52
CA ALA A 132 -16.64 4.97 -8.68
C ALA A 132 -16.02 5.62 -9.92
N LYS A 133 -16.84 6.05 -10.90
CA LYS A 133 -16.37 6.64 -12.16
C LYS A 133 -15.94 8.10 -12.06
N ALA A 134 -16.30 8.78 -10.99
CA ALA A 134 -16.07 10.21 -10.84
C ALA A 134 -15.79 10.56 -9.37
N ILE A 135 -14.69 10.04 -8.84
CA ILE A 135 -14.23 10.34 -7.49
C ILE A 135 -13.49 11.68 -7.49
N PRO A 136 -13.93 12.69 -6.71
CA PRO A 136 -13.24 13.96 -6.62
C PRO A 136 -11.83 13.78 -6.05
N PHE A 137 -10.86 14.50 -6.61
CA PHE A 137 -9.53 14.59 -6.02
C PHE A 137 -9.00 16.03 -5.99
N THR A 138 -8.04 16.27 -5.09
CA THR A 138 -7.16 17.44 -5.12
C THR A 138 -5.71 17.00 -5.13
N ALA A 139 -4.85 17.77 -5.80
CA ALA A 139 -3.43 17.49 -5.90
C ALA A 139 -2.61 18.77 -5.69
N LYS A 140 -1.44 18.61 -5.05
CA LYS A 140 -0.46 19.68 -4.88
C LYS A 140 0.88 19.28 -5.47
N LEU A 141 1.51 20.20 -6.17
CA LEU A 141 2.86 20.06 -6.72
C LEU A 141 3.84 20.98 -5.99
N ASP A 142 5.09 20.57 -5.89
CA ASP A 142 6.17 21.46 -5.49
C ASP A 142 6.60 22.39 -6.63
N ALA A 143 7.57 23.28 -6.34
CA ALA A 143 8.11 24.24 -7.32
C ALA A 143 8.82 23.58 -8.52
N GLN A 144 9.14 22.28 -8.44
CA GLN A 144 9.73 21.50 -9.53
C GLN A 144 8.67 20.74 -10.33
N GLY A 145 7.38 20.89 -9.99
CA GLY A 145 6.27 20.21 -10.65
C GLY A 145 6.07 18.76 -10.20
N ARG A 146 6.66 18.36 -9.07
CA ARG A 146 6.51 16.99 -8.53
C ARG A 146 5.33 16.94 -7.56
N LEU A 147 4.56 15.86 -7.59
CA LEU A 147 3.44 15.66 -6.68
C LEU A 147 3.92 15.65 -5.23
N THR A 148 3.21 16.32 -4.33
CA THR A 148 3.52 16.33 -2.88
C THR A 148 2.35 15.87 -2.05
N GLU A 149 1.13 16.02 -2.57
CA GLU A 149 -0.10 15.59 -1.94
C GLU A 149 -1.12 15.22 -3.00
N LEU A 150 -1.82 14.12 -2.78
CA LEU A 150 -3.03 13.70 -3.49
C LEU A 150 -4.08 13.35 -2.43
N VAL A 151 -5.27 13.93 -2.54
CA VAL A 151 -6.42 13.61 -1.69
C VAL A 151 -7.57 13.20 -2.57
N MET A 152 -8.10 12.00 -2.38
CA MET A 152 -9.30 11.49 -3.06
C MET A 152 -10.45 11.41 -2.07
N SER A 153 -11.59 12.00 -2.40
CA SER A 153 -12.77 12.02 -1.53
C SER A 153 -13.74 10.90 -1.90
N ILE A 154 -13.63 9.79 -1.19
CA ILE A 154 -14.45 8.60 -1.42
C ILE A 154 -15.83 8.82 -0.79
N PRO A 155 -16.92 8.79 -1.58
CA PRO A 155 -18.26 8.96 -1.04
C PRO A 155 -18.69 7.71 -0.26
N ALA A 156 -19.71 7.86 0.58
CA ALA A 156 -20.28 6.73 1.29
C ALA A 156 -20.85 5.68 0.30
N ALA A 157 -20.61 4.40 0.62
CA ALA A 157 -21.03 3.24 -0.14
C ALA A 157 -21.36 2.10 0.84
N GLY A 158 -22.54 1.49 0.70
CA GLY A 158 -23.01 0.47 1.64
C GLY A 158 -22.99 0.96 3.10
N GLU A 159 -22.32 0.20 3.96
CA GLU A 159 -22.08 0.56 5.38
C GLU A 159 -20.82 1.43 5.57
N THR A 160 -20.02 1.60 4.52
CA THR A 160 -18.79 2.39 4.54
C THR A 160 -19.12 3.88 4.48
N LYS A 161 -18.67 4.63 5.49
CA LYS A 161 -18.81 6.09 5.55
C LYS A 161 -17.93 6.76 4.50
N ALA A 162 -18.32 7.97 4.10
CA ALA A 162 -17.46 8.81 3.28
C ALA A 162 -16.12 9.06 3.99
N GLN A 163 -15.03 9.03 3.24
CA GLN A 163 -13.68 9.15 3.76
C GLN A 163 -12.74 9.74 2.71
N ASP A 164 -11.67 10.38 3.17
CA ASP A 164 -10.59 10.83 2.30
C ASP A 164 -9.44 9.82 2.31
N ILE A 165 -8.95 9.46 1.12
CA ILE A 165 -7.68 8.78 0.94
C ILE A 165 -6.64 9.86 0.64
N LYS A 166 -5.69 10.04 1.56
CA LYS A 166 -4.61 11.02 1.43
C LYS A 166 -3.28 10.32 1.25
N VAL A 167 -2.55 10.71 0.21
CA VAL A 167 -1.18 10.27 -0.07
C VAL A 167 -0.28 11.50 -0.13
N THR A 168 0.86 11.46 0.56
CA THR A 168 1.87 12.52 0.52
C THR A 168 3.20 11.98 0.06
N TYR A 169 3.92 12.78 -0.73
CA TYR A 169 5.23 12.43 -1.26
C TYR A 169 6.26 13.47 -0.84
N ALA A 170 7.43 12.99 -0.42
CA ALA A 170 8.54 13.79 0.06
C ALA A 170 9.87 13.15 -0.35
N ASP A 171 10.98 13.82 -0.01
CA ASP A 171 12.35 13.30 -0.15
C ASP A 171 12.73 12.83 -1.57
N TYR A 172 12.13 13.46 -2.58
CA TYR A 172 12.47 13.21 -3.98
C TYR A 172 13.97 13.40 -4.24
N GLY A 173 14.65 12.29 -4.53
CA GLY A 173 16.08 12.26 -4.81
C GLY A 173 16.98 12.27 -3.56
N SER A 174 16.41 12.35 -2.36
CA SER A 174 17.14 12.31 -1.07
C SER A 174 16.79 11.10 -0.20
N ALA A 175 15.80 10.29 -0.59
CA ALA A 175 15.47 9.04 0.06
C ALA A 175 16.72 8.13 0.21
N THR A 176 16.83 7.45 1.34
CA THR A 176 17.94 6.53 1.62
C THR A 176 17.61 5.10 1.23
N ALA A 177 18.62 4.33 0.85
CA ALA A 177 18.49 2.90 0.61
C ALA A 177 17.99 2.15 1.86
N VAL A 178 17.04 1.24 1.65
CA VAL A 178 16.50 0.37 2.70
C VAL A 178 17.53 -0.68 3.08
N GLN A 179 17.57 -1.05 4.35
CA GLN A 179 18.49 -2.06 4.87
C GLN A 179 17.78 -3.40 5.06
N LYS A 180 18.50 -4.50 4.83
CA LYS A 180 18.00 -5.84 5.18
C LYS A 180 17.74 -5.92 6.69
N PRO A 181 16.72 -6.68 7.13
CA PRO A 181 16.56 -6.97 8.55
C PRO A 181 17.80 -7.68 9.13
N PRO A 182 18.10 -7.50 10.42
CA PRO A 182 19.14 -8.27 11.10
C PRO A 182 18.88 -9.78 10.98
N ALA A 183 19.91 -10.57 10.70
CA ALA A 183 19.76 -12.00 10.40
C ALA A 183 19.13 -12.81 11.55
N ASP A 184 19.32 -12.41 12.80
CA ASP A 184 18.73 -13.01 13.99
C ASP A 184 17.22 -12.68 14.16
N GLN A 185 16.74 -11.66 13.45
CA GLN A 185 15.34 -11.26 13.37
C GLN A 185 14.61 -11.85 12.16
N VAL A 186 15.27 -12.67 11.34
CA VAL A 186 14.68 -13.28 10.14
C VAL A 186 14.38 -14.77 10.37
N VAL A 187 13.22 -15.21 9.89
CA VAL A 187 12.86 -16.63 9.69
C VAL A 187 12.32 -16.82 8.28
N GLU A 188 12.36 -18.03 7.74
CA GLU A 188 11.67 -18.31 6.48
C GLU A 188 10.16 -18.33 6.70
N ALA A 189 9.41 -17.74 5.77
CA ALA A 189 7.96 -17.73 5.83
C ALA A 189 7.38 -19.16 5.73
N GLY A 190 6.49 -19.49 6.66
CA GLY A 190 5.70 -20.72 6.62
C GLY A 190 4.53 -20.63 5.62
N GLU A 191 3.91 -21.77 5.31
CA GLU A 191 2.76 -21.84 4.38
C GLU A 191 1.61 -20.90 4.77
N GLN A 192 1.34 -20.76 6.08
CA GLN A 192 0.31 -19.87 6.60
C GLN A 192 0.48 -18.40 6.17
N THR A 193 1.71 -17.93 6.08
CA THR A 193 2.00 -16.56 5.63
C THR A 193 1.61 -16.39 4.17
N TYR A 194 1.89 -17.36 3.31
CA TYR A 194 1.46 -17.31 1.90
C TYR A 194 -0.05 -17.40 1.76
N GLU A 195 -0.72 -18.25 2.55
CA GLU A 195 -2.19 -18.33 2.54
C GLU A 195 -2.87 -17.00 2.92
N MET A 196 -2.29 -16.24 3.86
CA MET A 196 -2.81 -14.93 4.26
C MET A 196 -2.84 -13.92 3.10
N PHE A 197 -1.87 -13.98 2.19
CA PHE A 197 -1.77 -13.04 1.06
C PHE A 197 -2.46 -13.52 -0.23
N LYS A 198 -3.08 -14.70 -0.22
CA LYS A 198 -3.84 -15.24 -1.37
C LYS A 198 -5.25 -14.65 -1.55
N GLY A 199 -5.71 -13.83 -0.61
CA GLY A 199 -7.04 -13.19 -0.62
C GLY A 199 -7.46 -12.66 -1.99
#